data_AF-A0A7Y5SAW8-F1
#
_entry.id   AF-A0A7Y5SAW8-F1
#
_cell.length_a   1.000
_cell.length_b   1.000
_cell.length_c   1.000
_cell.angle_alpha   90.00
_cell.angle_beta   90.00
_cell.angle_gamma   90.00
#
_symmetry.space_group_name_H-M   'P 1'
#
loop_
_entity.id
_entity.type
_entity.pdbx_description
1 polymer ?
#
loop_
_entity_poly.entity_id
_entity_poly.type
_entity_poly.pdbx_seq_one_letter_code
_entity_poly.pdbx_strand_id
1 'polypeptide(L)' 'MGPLTFAAFWLDKRRAARAERRIPERTLHTLELFGGWAGAIAAMLLVRHKNRKVSYWFITALIAAAHVAGALWLLLR' A
#
# COMPACT_ATOMS: atom_id res chain seq x y z
N MET A 1 2.99 10.35 -3.58
CA MET A 1 3.00 8.92 -3.97
C MET A 1 1.63 8.23 -3.80
N GLY A 2 0.76 8.66 -2.89
CA GLY A 2 -0.56 8.03 -2.67
C GLY A 2 -1.40 7.70 -3.92
N PRO A 3 -1.67 8.66 -4.83
CA PRO A 3 -2.45 8.39 -6.04
C PRO A 3 -1.80 7.35 -6.97
N LEU A 4 -0.46 7.36 -7.07
CA LEU A 4 0.30 6.40 -7.87
C LEU A 4 0.22 4.99 -7.27
N THR A 5 0.34 4.87 -5.94
CA THR A 5 0.16 3.59 -5.23
C THR A 5 -1.25 3.05 -5.41
N PHE A 6 -2.27 3.91 -5.31
CA PHE A 6 -3.65 3.52 -5.56
C PHE A 6 -3.86 3.01 -7.01
N ALA A 7 -3.32 3.73 -8.00
CA ALA A 7 -3.38 3.32 -9.40
C ALA A 7 -2.66 1.98 -9.63
N ALA A 8 -1.52 1.75 -8.98
CA ALA A 8 -0.79 0.48 -9.06
C ALA A 8 -1.62 -0.69 -8.53
N PHE A 9 -2.30 -0.53 -7.39
CA PHE A 9 -3.22 -1.56 -6.86
C PHE A 9 -4.41 -1.82 -7.77
N TRP A 10 -5.00 -0.75 -8.32
CA TRP A 10 -6.12 -0.87 -9.25
C TRP A 10 -5.71 -1.58 -10.54
N LEU A 11 -4.52 -1.26 -11.07
CA LEU A 11 -3.95 -1.95 -12.22
C LEU A 11 -3.64 -3.41 -11.90
N ASP A 12 -3.10 -3.72 -10.72
CA ASP A 12 -2.87 -5.10 -10.29
C ASP A 12 -4.16 -5.92 -10.25
N LYS A 13 -5.27 -5.34 -9.77
CA LYS A 13 -6.60 -5.99 -9.82
C LYS A 13 -7.05 -6.26 -11.25
N ARG A 14 -6.86 -5.30 -12.17
CA ARG A 14 -7.21 -5.49 -13.59
C ARG A 14 -6.36 -6.56 -14.26
N ARG A 15 -5.06 -6.58 -14.01
CA ARG A 15 -4.13 -7.62 -14.51
C ARG A 15 -4.50 -9.00 -13.97
N ALA A 16 -4.88 -9.08 -12.68
CA ALA A 16 -5.37 -10.30 -12.07
C ALA A 16 -6.64 -10.85 -12.74
N ALA A 17 -7.56 -9.99 -13.19
CA ALA A 17 -8.76 -10.39 -13.91
C ALA A 17 -8.49 -10.85 -15.36
N ARG A 18 -7.41 -10.35 -15.97
CA ARG A 18 -7.00 -10.68 -17.35
C ARG A 18 -5.96 -11.82 -17.42
N ALA A 19 -5.66 -12.49 -16.30
CA ALA A 19 -4.59 -13.47 -16.18
C ALA A 19 -3.19 -12.94 -16.63
N GLU A 20 -2.99 -11.62 -16.54
CA GLU A 20 -1.73 -10.97 -16.87
C GLU A 20 -0.75 -11.03 -15.69
N ARG A 21 0.52 -10.69 -15.95
CA ARG A 21 1.58 -10.64 -14.94
C ARG A 21 1.23 -9.60 -13.84
N ARG A 22 0.96 -10.11 -12.64
CA ARG A 22 0.69 -9.31 -11.43
C ARG A 22 1.91 -8.49 -10.99
N ILE A 23 1.65 -7.40 -10.28
CA ILE A 23 2.67 -6.55 -9.69
C ILE A 23 3.24 -7.27 -8.47
N PRO A 24 4.59 -7.42 -8.37
CA PRO A 24 5.22 -8.02 -7.20
C PRO A 24 4.90 -7.25 -5.92
N GLU A 25 4.67 -7.96 -4.81
CA GLU A 25 4.36 -7.33 -3.51
C GLU A 25 5.46 -6.41 -3.01
N ARG A 26 6.72 -6.77 -3.26
CA ARG A 26 7.88 -5.91 -2.98
C ARG A 26 7.74 -4.51 -3.59
N THR A 27 7.22 -4.40 -4.81
CA THR A 27 7.08 -3.12 -5.52
C THR A 27 5.99 -2.29 -4.86
N LEU A 28 4.89 -2.91 -4.44
CA LEU A 28 3.80 -2.20 -3.75
C LEU A 28 4.24 -1.72 -2.36
N HIS A 29 4.95 -2.56 -1.58
CA HIS A 29 5.51 -2.14 -0.29
C HIS A 29 6.58 -1.06 -0.42
N THR A 30 7.34 -1.05 -1.52
CA THR A 30 8.30 0.03 -1.81
C THR A 30 7.55 1.36 -2.02
N LEU A 31 6.46 1.35 -2.80
CA LEU A 31 5.63 2.54 -2.99
C LEU A 31 5.00 3.01 -1.67
N GLU A 32 4.58 2.07 -0.82
CA GLU A 32 4.07 2.37 0.52
C GLU A 32 5.12 3.06 1.39
N LEU A 33 6.36 2.54 1.38
CA LEU A 33 7.50 3.06 2.13
C LEU A 33 7.88 4.50 1.71
N PHE A 34 7.73 4.85 0.43
CA PHE A 34 7.97 6.22 -0.06
C PHE A 34 6.74 7.14 0.08
N GLY A 35 5.95 6.98 1.15
CA GLY A 35 4.78 7.82 1.42
C GLY A 35 3.52 7.46 0.62
N GLY A 36 3.45 6.24 0.07
CA GLY A 36 2.28 5.70 -0.61
C GLY A 36 1.29 4.97 0.29
N TRP A 37 1.61 4.80 1.58
CA TRP A 37 0.85 3.97 2.53
C TRP A 37 -0.64 4.35 2.62
N ALA A 38 -0.98 5.65 2.62
CA ALA A 38 -2.37 6.10 2.63
C ALA A 38 -3.14 5.68 1.37
N GLY A 39 -2.48 5.74 0.20
CA GLY A 39 -3.04 5.29 -1.07
C GLY A 39 -3.21 3.77 -1.13
N ALA A 40 -2.29 3.01 -0.52
CA ALA A 40 -2.42 1.56 -0.39
C ALA A 40 -3.59 1.16 0.52
N ILE A 41 -3.76 1.82 1.68
CA ILE A 41 -4.91 1.58 2.57
C ILE A 41 -6.22 1.91 1.85
N ALA A 42 -6.29 3.08 1.19
CA ALA A 42 -7.46 3.43 0.39
C ALA A 42 -7.75 2.40 -0.71
N ALA A 43 -6.72 1.87 -1.39
CA ALA A 43 -6.90 0.83 -2.39
C ALA A 43 -7.37 -0.50 -1.77
N MET A 44 -6.83 -0.92 -0.63
CA MET A 44 -7.28 -2.13 0.07
C MET A 44 -8.75 -2.06 0.48
N LEU A 45 -9.21 -0.89 0.94
CA LEU A 45 -10.61 -0.66 1.34
C LEU A 45 -11.57 -0.54 0.14
N LEU A 46 -11.22 0.30 -0.84
CA LEU A 46 -12.10 0.64 -1.97
C LEU A 46 -12.07 -0.41 -3.09
N VAL A 47 -10.87 -0.86 -3.45
CA VAL A 47 -10.65 -1.82 -4.53
C VAL A 47 -10.87 -3.26 -4.03
N ARG A 48 -10.86 -3.48 -2.70
CA ARG A 48 -11.03 -4.77 -2.02
C ARG A 48 -10.04 -5.85 -2.49
N HIS A 49 -8.92 -5.40 -3.04
CA HIS A 49 -7.86 -6.27 -3.55
C HIS A 49 -6.81 -6.45 -2.47
N LYS A 50 -6.35 -7.69 -2.26
CA LYS A 50 -5.40 -8.10 -1.20
C LYS A 50 -5.85 -7.87 0.26
N ASN A 51 -7.10 -7.48 0.51
CA ASN A 51 -7.65 -7.29 1.86
C ASN A 51 -7.64 -8.57 2.73
N ARG A 52 -7.68 -9.76 2.14
CA ARG A 52 -7.64 -11.04 2.89
C ARG A 52 -6.24 -11.52 3.25
N LYS A 53 -5.18 -10.89 2.74
CA LYS A 53 -3.80 -11.35 2.98
C LYS A 53 -3.25 -10.64 4.22
N VAL A 54 -3.37 -11.28 5.38
CA VAL A 54 -2.95 -10.72 6.68
C VAL A 54 -1.50 -10.26 6.65
N SER A 55 -0.60 -11.01 6.01
CA SER A 55 0.80 -10.62 5.88
C SER A 55 1.00 -9.31 5.11
N TYR A 56 0.15 -9.03 4.12
CA TYR A 56 0.19 -7.77 3.37
C TYR A 56 -0.24 -6.61 4.25
N TRP A 57 -1.37 -6.76 4.95
CA TRP A 57 -1.87 -5.78 5.91
C TRP A 57 -0.86 -5.47 7.01
N PHE A 58 -0.19 -6.49 7.55
CA PHE A 58 0.81 -6.33 8.60
C PHE A 58 1.98 -5.45 8.13
N ILE A 59 2.52 -5.70 6.94
CA ILE A 59 3.63 -4.91 6.40
C ILE A 59 3.18 -3.47 6.11
N THR A 60 2.02 -3.27 5.47
CA THR A 60 1.51 -1.91 5.20
C THR A 60 1.22 -1.14 6.49
N ALA A 61 0.70 -1.81 7.53
CA ALA A 61 0.47 -1.21 8.84
C ALA A 61 1.78 -0.83 9.55
N LEU A 62 2.81 -1.67 9.47
CA LEU A 62 4.14 -1.37 10.02
C LEU A 62 4.74 -0.13 9.34
N ILE A 63 4.66 -0.04 8.01
CA ILE A 63 5.12 1.12 7.25
C ILE A 63 4.36 2.38 7.66
N ALA A 64 3.03 2.31 7.76
CA ALA A 64 2.20 3.43 8.19
C ALA A 64 2.55 3.89 9.62
N ALA A 65 2.69 2.95 10.55
CA ALA A 65 3.07 3.23 11.94
C ALA A 65 4.44 3.91 12.04
N ALA A 66 5.43 3.47 11.25
CA ALA A 66 6.74 4.10 11.21
C ALA A 66 6.66 5.57 10.73
N HIS A 67 5.84 5.86 9.72
CA HIS A 67 5.64 7.24 9.24
C HIS A 67 4.95 8.11 10.29
N VAL A 68 3.91 7.60 10.94
CA VAL A 68 3.18 8.33 11.99
C VAL A 68 4.09 8.58 13.19
N ALA A 69 4.82 7.57 13.66
CA ALA A 69 5.74 7.71 14.78
C ALA A 69 6.86 8.72 14.47
N GLY A 70 7.44 8.67 13.27
CA GLY A 70 8.45 9.64 12.83
C GLY A 70 7.89 11.06 12.77
N ALA A 71 6.68 11.24 12.21
CA ALA A 71 6.03 12.55 12.16
C ALA A 71 5.71 13.10 13.57
N LEU A 72 5.19 12.27 14.47
CA LEU A 72 4.91 12.64 15.86
C LEU A 72 6.21 13.00 16.59
N TRP A 73 7.28 12.22 16.43
CA TRP A 73 8.58 12.55 17.02
C TRP A 73 9.10 13.90 16.54
N LEU A 74 8.98 14.19 15.24
CA LEU A 74 9.38 15.49 14.68
C LEU A 74 8.53 16.65 15.20
N LEU A 75 7.24 16.43 15.47
CA LEU A 75 6.31 17.44 15.97
C LEU A 75 6.43 17.69 17.48
N LEU A 76 6.90 16.70 18.24
CA LEU A 76 7.02 16.73 19.71
C LEU A 76 8.44 17.07 20.20
N ARG A 77 9.38 17.25 19.27
CA ARG A 77 10.76 17.71 19.52
C ARG A 77 10.82 19.24 19.49
#